data_AF-A0A7X0F2U6-F1
#
_entry.id   AF-A0A7X0F2U6-F1
#
_cell.length_a   1.000
_cell.length_b   1.000
_cell.length_c   1.000
_cell.angle_alpha   90.00
_cell.angle_beta   90.00
_cell.angle_gamma   90.00
#
_symmetry.space_group_name_H-M   'P 1'
#
loop_
_entity.id
_entity.type
_entity.pdbx_description
1 polymer ?
#
loop_
_entity_poly.entity_id
_entity_poly.type
_entity_poly.pdbx_seq_one_letter_code
_entity_poly.pdbx_strand_id
1 'polypeptide(L)'
;MEIRAATVLPARREPIELHTGDGLTLVGELALPEDRPPVATLVTLHPLPTHGGFMDSHLYKKAANRLPALADLAVLRFNTRGTSSERGTSQGAFDGGEGERFDVAAALEYAEFHDLPRVWVVGWSFGTELTLKWAHDPLVEGAVLLSPPLHRATDDDLDSWARFGRPLVVLVPEFDDYLKPDDARARFARVPQAEVIGVEGAKHLWVGEPYVRIVLDEIVKRVNPAAYPLPTHV
;
A
#
# COMPACT_ATOMS: atom_id res chain seq x y z
N MET A 1 16.09 8.87 -20.51
CA MET A 1 15.78 7.43 -20.60
C MET A 1 14.29 7.24 -20.38
N GLU A 2 13.62 6.45 -21.22
CA GLU A 2 12.19 6.10 -21.05
C GLU A 2 12.00 5.20 -19.81
N ILE A 3 10.95 5.48 -19.01
CA ILE A 3 10.59 4.65 -17.85
C ILE A 3 9.74 3.46 -18.32
N ARG A 4 10.25 2.26 -18.07
CA ARG A 4 9.66 0.97 -18.47
C ARG A 4 9.43 0.07 -17.25
N ALA A 5 8.77 -1.07 -17.48
CA ALA A 5 8.39 -2.04 -16.45
C ALA A 5 9.53 -2.43 -15.48
N ALA A 6 10.75 -2.58 -15.98
CA ALA A 6 11.93 -3.00 -15.21
C ALA A 6 12.82 -1.84 -14.73
N THR A 7 12.42 -0.59 -14.97
CA THR A 7 13.24 0.58 -14.59
C THR A 7 13.40 0.65 -13.08
N VAL A 8 14.65 0.65 -12.64
CA VAL A 8 15.09 0.95 -11.27
C VAL A 8 15.77 2.30 -11.29
N LEU A 9 15.23 3.25 -10.54
CA LEU A 9 15.79 4.59 -10.42
C LEU A 9 16.62 4.73 -9.14
N PRO A 10 17.51 5.74 -9.08
CA PRO A 10 18.35 5.96 -7.91
C PRO A 10 17.54 6.13 -6.63
N ALA A 11 17.91 5.41 -5.58
CA ALA A 11 17.28 5.45 -4.27
C ALA A 11 18.20 4.74 -3.26
N ARG A 12 18.16 5.16 -2.00
CA ARG A 12 18.74 4.39 -0.88
C ARG A 12 17.76 3.30 -0.49
N ARG A 13 18.20 2.04 -0.46
CA ARG A 13 17.36 0.88 -0.15
C ARG A 13 18.02 0.09 0.96
N GLU A 14 17.31 -0.07 2.06
CA GLU A 14 17.83 -0.68 3.28
C GLU A 14 16.94 -1.85 3.68
N PRO A 15 17.49 -3.04 3.92
CA PRO A 15 16.73 -4.10 4.57
C PRO A 15 16.40 -3.67 6.00
N ILE A 16 15.20 -3.99 6.45
CA ILE A 16 14.75 -3.66 7.79
C ILE A 16 14.11 -4.89 8.45
N GLU A 17 14.03 -4.83 9.77
CA GLU A 17 13.24 -5.75 10.58
C GLU A 17 12.17 -4.96 11.33
N LEU A 18 10.95 -5.50 11.37
CA LEU A 18 9.87 -4.98 12.20
C LEU A 18 9.66 -5.94 13.36
N HIS A 19 9.59 -5.41 14.58
CA HIS A 19 9.32 -6.21 15.77
C HIS A 19 7.89 -5.96 16.23
N THR A 20 7.09 -7.02 16.23
CA THR A 20 5.66 -6.95 16.56
C THR A 20 5.43 -7.00 18.07
N GLY A 21 4.32 -6.42 18.53
CA GLY A 21 3.91 -6.47 19.93
C GLY A 21 3.64 -7.89 20.47
N ASP A 22 3.41 -8.87 19.58
CA ASP A 22 3.27 -10.29 19.92
C ASP A 22 4.58 -11.10 19.76
N GLY A 23 5.72 -10.43 19.55
CA GLY A 23 7.05 -11.02 19.66
C GLY A 23 7.61 -11.67 18.39
N LEU A 24 7.02 -11.40 17.23
CA LEU A 24 7.54 -11.82 15.92
C LEU A 24 8.45 -10.77 15.31
N THR A 25 9.47 -11.23 14.59
CA THR A 25 10.26 -10.41 13.66
C THR A 25 9.76 -10.59 12.23
N LEU A 26 9.43 -9.48 11.56
CA LEU A 26 9.02 -9.43 10.16
C LEU A 26 10.13 -8.82 9.31
N VAL A 27 10.31 -9.34 8.10
CA VAL A 27 11.32 -8.84 7.16
C VAL A 27 10.74 -7.75 6.25
N GLY A 28 11.53 -6.72 5.97
CA GLY A 28 11.10 -5.62 5.10
C GLY A 28 12.24 -4.94 4.32
N GLU A 29 11.86 -3.90 3.58
CA GLU A 29 12.75 -2.93 2.97
C GLU A 29 12.17 -1.52 3.12
N LEU A 30 13.02 -0.56 3.42
CA LEU A 30 12.74 0.86 3.29
C LEU A 30 13.48 1.42 2.07
N ALA A 31 12.75 1.98 1.11
CA ALA A 31 13.30 2.71 -0.02
C ALA A 31 13.12 4.22 0.17
N LEU A 32 14.21 4.99 0.12
CA LEU A 32 14.27 6.43 0.35
C LEU A 32 14.86 7.16 -0.86
N PRO A 33 14.52 8.45 -1.07
CA PRO A 33 15.23 9.25 -2.06
C PRO A 33 16.74 9.23 -1.81
N GLU A 34 17.52 9.27 -2.90
CA GLU A 34 18.96 9.02 -2.86
C GLU A 34 19.73 10.09 -2.07
N ASP A 35 19.42 11.36 -2.31
CA ASP A 35 20.22 12.52 -1.90
C ASP A 35 19.44 13.54 -1.04
N ARG A 36 18.17 13.27 -0.72
CA ARG A 36 17.30 14.18 0.04
C ARG A 36 16.35 13.43 0.99
N PRO A 37 15.79 14.11 2.01
CA PRO A 37 14.73 13.54 2.83
C PRO A 37 13.45 13.27 2.00
N PRO A 38 12.68 12.22 2.31
CA PRO A 38 11.37 12.04 1.70
C PRO A 38 10.41 13.15 2.11
N VAL A 39 9.43 13.47 1.26
CA VAL A 39 8.36 14.43 1.60
C VAL A 39 7.13 13.74 2.20
N ALA A 40 6.99 12.44 2.00
CA ALA A 40 5.93 11.58 2.53
C ALA A 40 6.32 10.10 2.43
N THR A 41 5.57 9.24 3.11
CA THR A 41 5.89 7.81 3.26
C THR A 41 4.71 6.93 2.91
N LEU A 42 4.95 5.91 2.09
CA LEU A 42 3.99 4.86 1.78
C LEU A 42 4.29 3.63 2.62
N VAL A 43 3.37 3.25 3.52
CA VAL A 43 3.40 1.95 4.19
C VAL A 43 2.54 0.98 3.40
N THR A 44 3.16 -0.05 2.83
CA THR A 44 2.49 -0.92 1.87
C THR A 44 2.04 -2.24 2.50
N LEU A 45 0.77 -2.60 2.34
CA LEU A 45 0.18 -3.87 2.80
C LEU A 45 -0.15 -4.75 1.58
N HIS A 46 0.51 -5.89 1.47
CA HIS A 46 0.52 -6.71 0.24
C HIS A 46 -0.73 -7.58 0.06
N PRO A 47 -0.95 -8.12 -1.16
CA PRO A 47 -2.00 -9.10 -1.42
C PRO A 47 -1.87 -10.37 -0.58
N LEU A 48 -2.90 -11.21 -0.66
CA LEU A 48 -3.05 -12.40 0.17
C LEU A 48 -1.82 -13.33 0.09
N PRO A 49 -1.11 -13.61 1.21
CA PRO A 49 0.12 -14.42 1.20
C PRO A 49 -0.08 -15.83 0.65
N THR A 50 -1.21 -16.46 1.00
CA THR A 50 -1.53 -17.83 0.59
C THR A 50 -1.76 -17.98 -0.92
N HIS A 51 -1.89 -16.87 -1.65
CA HIS A 51 -2.03 -16.82 -3.11
C HIS A 51 -0.82 -16.13 -3.77
N GLY A 52 0.34 -16.14 -3.11
CA GLY A 52 1.59 -15.61 -3.65
C GLY A 52 1.73 -14.09 -3.53
N GLY A 53 0.98 -13.44 -2.64
CA GLY A 53 1.19 -12.04 -2.28
C GLY A 53 2.36 -11.87 -1.30
N PHE A 54 3.21 -10.88 -1.54
CA PHE A 54 4.36 -10.55 -0.68
C PHE A 54 4.83 -9.10 -0.94
N MET A 55 5.78 -8.58 -0.18
CA MET A 55 6.22 -7.18 -0.28
C MET A 55 6.86 -6.78 -1.63
N ASP A 56 7.37 -7.76 -2.37
CA ASP A 56 7.95 -7.62 -3.70
C ASP A 56 6.92 -7.87 -4.84
N SER A 57 5.63 -7.93 -4.51
CA SER A 57 4.56 -7.93 -5.51
C SER A 57 4.75 -6.77 -6.48
N HIS A 58 4.40 -7.01 -7.75
CA HIS A 58 4.94 -6.22 -8.86
C HIS A 58 4.64 -4.71 -8.79
N LEU A 59 3.54 -4.29 -8.18
CA LEU A 59 3.22 -2.87 -7.94
C LEU A 59 4.16 -2.24 -6.92
N TYR A 60 4.33 -2.86 -5.75
CA TYR A 60 5.17 -2.32 -4.67
C TYR A 60 6.65 -2.36 -5.00
N LYS A 61 7.11 -3.40 -5.71
CA LYS A 61 8.48 -3.41 -6.25
C LYS A 61 8.71 -2.25 -7.21
N LYS A 62 7.75 -1.95 -8.09
CA LYS A 62 7.84 -0.78 -8.99
C LYS A 62 7.71 0.55 -8.26
N ALA A 63 6.88 0.63 -7.23
CA ALA A 63 6.77 1.82 -6.39
C ALA A 63 8.12 2.13 -5.71
N ALA A 64 8.72 1.16 -5.01
CA ALA A 64 10.04 1.28 -4.39
C ALA A 64 11.18 1.51 -5.40
N ASN A 65 11.02 1.05 -6.63
CA ASN A 65 11.98 1.28 -7.71
C ASN A 65 11.91 2.69 -8.31
N ARG A 66 10.78 3.40 -8.19
CA ARG A 66 10.51 4.61 -8.98
C ARG A 66 10.17 5.83 -8.13
N LEU A 67 9.24 5.70 -7.18
CA LEU A 67 8.69 6.84 -6.44
C LEU A 67 9.71 7.61 -5.58
N PRO A 68 10.76 6.98 -5.02
CA PRO A 68 11.81 7.73 -4.34
C PRO A 68 12.50 8.77 -5.24
N ALA A 69 12.73 8.45 -6.51
CA ALA A 69 13.38 9.35 -7.46
C ALA A 69 12.40 10.31 -8.15
N LEU A 70 11.17 9.85 -8.43
CA LEU A 70 10.21 10.60 -9.25
C LEU A 70 9.33 11.55 -8.44
N ALA A 71 9.10 11.24 -7.16
CA ALA A 71 8.13 11.95 -6.33
C ALA A 71 8.62 12.19 -4.90
N ASP A 72 9.92 11.94 -4.63
CA ASP A 72 10.53 12.11 -3.32
C ASP A 72 9.79 11.35 -2.19
N LEU A 73 9.22 10.18 -2.52
CA LEU A 73 8.45 9.38 -1.56
C LEU A 73 9.30 8.27 -0.95
N ALA A 74 9.20 8.10 0.36
CA ALA A 74 9.64 6.88 1.02
C ALA A 74 8.65 5.74 0.76
N VAL A 75 9.15 4.52 0.58
CA VAL A 75 8.32 3.32 0.42
C VAL A 75 8.78 2.28 1.44
N LEU A 76 7.96 2.09 2.47
CA LEU A 76 8.12 1.08 3.51
C LEU A 76 7.30 -0.15 3.12
N ARG A 77 7.97 -1.25 2.81
CA ARG A 77 7.34 -2.51 2.41
C ARG A 77 7.88 -3.66 3.23
N PHE A 78 7.00 -4.56 3.64
CA PHE A 78 7.35 -5.67 4.52
C PHE A 78 6.46 -6.86 4.24
N ASN A 79 6.94 -8.05 4.60
CA ASN A 79 6.16 -9.27 4.56
C ASN A 79 5.36 -9.41 5.86
N THR A 80 4.05 -9.60 5.77
CA THR A 80 3.24 -9.97 6.95
C THR A 80 3.68 -11.33 7.50
N ARG A 81 3.28 -11.66 8.73
CA ARG A 81 3.60 -12.91 9.42
C ARG A 81 3.46 -14.14 8.53
N GLY A 82 4.46 -15.01 8.57
CA GLY A 82 4.55 -16.24 7.78
C GLY A 82 4.81 -16.05 6.27
N THR A 83 4.93 -14.83 5.76
CA THR A 83 5.15 -14.57 4.32
C THR A 83 6.63 -14.64 3.95
N SER A 84 6.93 -15.30 2.83
CA SER A 84 8.28 -15.41 2.25
C SER A 84 8.44 -14.57 1.00
N SER A 85 9.65 -14.06 0.78
CA SER A 85 10.08 -13.39 -0.45
C SER A 85 11.58 -13.64 -0.71
N GLU A 86 12.14 -13.04 -1.75
CA GLU A 86 13.59 -13.06 -2.02
C GLU A 86 14.43 -12.52 -0.85
N ARG A 87 13.84 -11.74 0.05
CA ARG A 87 14.52 -11.16 1.23
C ARG A 87 14.46 -12.00 2.49
N GLY A 88 13.81 -13.16 2.44
CA GLY A 88 13.59 -14.04 3.59
C GLY A 88 12.13 -14.18 3.97
N THR A 89 11.91 -14.74 5.16
CA THR A 89 10.60 -15.14 5.67
C THR A 89 10.32 -14.44 6.99
N SER A 90 9.21 -13.70 7.05
CA SER A 90 8.69 -13.17 8.30
C SER A 90 8.26 -14.30 9.23
N GLN A 91 8.54 -14.16 10.52
CA GLN A 91 8.17 -15.17 11.52
C GLN A 91 6.65 -15.32 11.66
N GLY A 92 6.22 -16.36 12.39
CA GLY A 92 4.81 -16.66 12.62
C GLY A 92 4.13 -17.36 11.45
N ALA A 93 2.81 -17.25 11.40
CA ALA A 93 1.98 -17.83 10.35
C ALA A 93 0.82 -16.88 10.02
N PHE A 94 0.35 -16.95 8.78
CA PHE A 94 -0.83 -16.22 8.33
C PHE A 94 -2.04 -16.53 9.23
N ASP A 95 -2.72 -15.48 9.71
CA ASP A 95 -3.82 -15.59 10.68
C ASP A 95 -5.15 -15.04 10.15
N GLY A 96 -5.24 -14.84 8.83
CA GLY A 96 -6.51 -14.45 8.22
C GLY A 96 -6.91 -12.99 8.43
N GLY A 97 -6.08 -12.17 9.06
CA GLY A 97 -6.26 -10.73 9.25
C GLY A 97 -6.22 -10.27 10.69
N GLU A 98 -6.51 -11.12 11.68
CA GLU A 98 -6.57 -10.72 13.09
C GLU A 98 -5.17 -10.62 13.70
N GLY A 99 -4.32 -11.63 13.54
CA GLY A 99 -2.92 -11.56 13.93
C GLY A 99 -2.17 -10.44 13.21
N GLU A 100 -2.43 -10.23 11.92
CA GLU A 100 -1.78 -9.20 11.11
C GLU A 100 -2.00 -7.76 11.64
N ARG A 101 -2.92 -7.53 12.59
CA ARG A 101 -3.04 -6.24 13.30
C ARG A 101 -1.72 -5.82 13.96
N PHE A 102 -0.96 -6.77 14.52
CA PHE A 102 0.33 -6.49 15.15
C PHE A 102 1.41 -6.19 14.11
N ASP A 103 1.28 -6.76 12.92
CA ASP A 103 2.19 -6.49 11.80
C ASP A 103 1.98 -5.06 11.27
N VAL A 104 0.72 -4.65 11.13
CA VAL A 104 0.35 -3.28 10.75
C VAL A 104 0.85 -2.28 11.80
N ALA A 105 0.62 -2.56 13.09
CA ALA A 105 1.12 -1.74 14.18
C ALA A 105 2.65 -1.60 14.13
N ALA A 106 3.39 -2.70 13.98
CA ALA A 106 4.86 -2.67 13.91
C ALA A 106 5.39 -1.84 12.73
N ALA A 107 4.70 -1.86 11.58
CA ALA A 107 5.08 -1.04 10.44
C ALA A 107 4.83 0.46 10.67
N LEU A 108 3.73 0.83 11.35
CA LEU A 108 3.44 2.21 11.72
C LEU A 108 4.38 2.72 12.83
N GLU A 109 4.64 1.90 13.84
CA GLU A 109 5.62 2.19 14.91
C GLU A 109 7.03 2.38 14.33
N TYR A 110 7.43 1.57 13.35
CA TYR A 110 8.69 1.76 12.63
C TYR A 110 8.73 3.11 11.92
N ALA A 111 7.63 3.49 11.23
CA ALA A 111 7.56 4.78 10.57
C ALA A 111 7.64 5.95 11.55
N GLU A 112 6.96 5.85 12.70
CA GLU A 112 7.01 6.86 13.75
C GLU A 112 8.42 6.96 14.37
N PHE A 113 9.01 5.83 14.76
CA PHE A 113 10.33 5.78 15.40
C PHE A 113 11.46 6.32 14.52
N HIS A 114 11.32 6.16 13.20
CA HIS A 114 12.28 6.66 12.22
C HIS A 114 11.92 8.05 11.65
N ASP A 115 10.99 8.78 12.29
CA ASP A 115 10.54 10.11 11.90
C ASP A 115 10.13 10.20 10.41
N LEU A 116 9.51 9.13 9.88
CA LEU A 116 9.10 9.08 8.48
C LEU A 116 7.89 10.00 8.26
N PRO A 117 7.97 10.96 7.32
CA PRO A 117 6.98 12.02 7.22
C PRO A 117 5.70 11.53 6.55
N ARG A 118 4.59 12.19 6.90
CA ARG A 118 3.30 12.16 6.20
C ARG A 118 2.90 10.77 5.72
N VAL A 119 2.60 9.88 6.67
CA VAL A 119 2.38 8.46 6.40
C VAL A 119 1.03 8.23 5.70
N TRP A 120 1.08 7.54 4.57
CA TRP A 120 -0.07 7.01 3.86
C TRP A 120 0.00 5.50 3.78
N VAL A 121 -1.12 4.82 4.00
CA VAL A 121 -1.19 3.36 3.87
C VAL A 121 -1.68 2.99 2.48
N VAL A 122 -0.97 2.10 1.80
CA VAL A 122 -1.38 1.55 0.51
C VAL A 122 -1.65 0.07 0.69
N GLY A 123 -2.93 -0.29 0.65
CA GLY A 123 -3.38 -1.68 0.73
C GLY A 123 -3.70 -2.24 -0.65
N TRP A 124 -3.38 -3.50 -0.90
CA TRP A 124 -3.78 -4.18 -2.14
C TRP A 124 -4.41 -5.55 -1.82
N SER A 125 -5.61 -5.80 -2.36
CA SER A 125 -6.38 -7.02 -2.13
C SER A 125 -6.56 -7.26 -0.62
N PHE A 126 -6.06 -8.36 -0.07
CA PHE A 126 -5.99 -8.60 1.39
C PHE A 126 -5.46 -7.41 2.19
N GLY A 127 -4.42 -6.71 1.71
CA GLY A 127 -3.87 -5.54 2.38
C GLY A 127 -4.85 -4.36 2.49
N THR A 128 -5.86 -4.27 1.62
CA THR A 128 -6.93 -3.25 1.77
C THR A 128 -7.79 -3.51 2.99
N GLU A 129 -8.00 -4.79 3.32
CA GLU A 129 -8.80 -5.18 4.46
C GLU A 129 -8.02 -4.95 5.75
N LEU A 130 -6.70 -5.24 5.75
CA LEU A 130 -5.82 -4.86 6.85
C LEU A 130 -5.79 -3.34 7.06
N THR A 131 -5.78 -2.56 5.97
CA THR A 131 -5.85 -1.10 6.05
C THR A 131 -7.13 -0.67 6.76
N LEU A 132 -8.28 -1.11 6.27
CA LEU A 132 -9.59 -0.75 6.81
C LEU A 132 -9.81 -1.20 8.26
N LYS A 133 -9.23 -2.33 8.65
CA LYS A 133 -9.38 -2.87 10.00
C LYS A 133 -8.42 -2.23 11.00
N TRP A 134 -7.15 -2.02 10.60
CA TRP A 134 -6.06 -1.83 11.57
C TRP A 134 -5.22 -0.57 11.38
N ALA A 135 -5.38 0.19 10.30
CA ALA A 135 -4.60 1.42 10.06
C ALA A 135 -5.27 2.70 10.61
N HIS A 136 -6.03 2.60 11.71
CA HIS A 136 -6.68 3.74 12.39
C HIS A 136 -5.75 4.43 13.39
N ASP A 137 -4.54 4.77 12.94
CA ASP A 137 -3.51 5.38 13.77
C ASP A 137 -3.40 6.89 13.48
N PRO A 138 -3.30 7.78 14.49
CA PRO A 138 -3.15 9.22 14.27
C PRO A 138 -2.03 9.64 13.29
N LEU A 139 -0.95 8.83 13.19
CA LEU A 139 0.15 8.99 12.23
C LEU A 139 -0.31 8.93 10.77
N VAL A 140 -1.35 8.14 10.49
CA VAL A 140 -1.87 7.93 9.14
C VAL A 140 -2.65 9.16 8.67
N GLU A 141 -2.15 9.80 7.61
CA GLU A 141 -2.79 10.96 6.96
C GLU A 141 -3.89 10.55 5.99
N GLY A 142 -3.85 9.32 5.45
CA GLY A 142 -4.83 8.80 4.50
C GLY A 142 -4.46 7.41 3.97
N ALA A 143 -5.33 6.83 3.16
CA ALA A 143 -5.08 5.52 2.55
C ALA A 143 -5.49 5.42 1.08
N VAL A 144 -4.82 4.52 0.37
CA VAL A 144 -5.16 4.09 -1.00
C VAL A 144 -5.42 2.58 -0.99
N LEU A 145 -6.62 2.19 -1.38
CA LEU A 145 -7.03 0.79 -1.50
C LEU A 145 -7.02 0.37 -2.97
N LEU A 146 -6.31 -0.71 -3.27
CA LEU A 146 -6.22 -1.30 -4.60
C LEU A 146 -6.98 -2.63 -4.61
N SER A 147 -7.99 -2.75 -5.46
CA SER A 147 -8.80 -3.97 -5.61
C SER A 147 -9.35 -4.53 -4.28
N PRO A 148 -10.16 -3.78 -3.50
CA PRO A 148 -10.61 -4.25 -2.19
C PRO A 148 -11.68 -5.33 -2.30
N PRO A 149 -11.42 -6.58 -1.86
CA PRO A 149 -12.39 -7.67 -2.01
C PRO A 149 -13.52 -7.62 -0.95
N LEU A 150 -13.28 -6.95 0.19
CA LEU A 150 -14.23 -6.86 1.32
C LEU A 150 -14.78 -8.23 1.81
N HIS A 151 -13.91 -9.24 1.88
CA HIS A 151 -14.25 -10.58 2.39
C HIS A 151 -14.19 -10.68 3.92
N ARG A 152 -13.32 -9.89 4.55
CA ARG A 152 -12.97 -9.85 5.98
C ARG A 152 -13.28 -8.49 6.60
N ALA A 153 -13.12 -7.42 5.83
CA ALA A 153 -13.56 -6.10 6.25
C ALA A 153 -15.09 -6.04 6.19
N THR A 154 -15.67 -5.60 7.29
CA THR A 154 -17.11 -5.53 7.53
C THR A 154 -17.64 -4.11 7.38
N ASP A 155 -18.96 -3.94 7.47
CA ASP A 155 -19.58 -2.62 7.51
C ASP A 155 -19.09 -1.81 8.73
N ASP A 156 -18.79 -2.45 9.86
CA ASP A 156 -18.25 -1.78 11.05
C ASP A 156 -16.85 -1.22 10.81
N ASP A 157 -16.02 -1.93 10.02
CA ASP A 157 -14.67 -1.47 9.65
C ASP A 157 -14.74 -0.24 8.72
N LEU A 158 -15.69 -0.24 7.77
CA LEU A 158 -15.97 0.93 6.93
C LEU A 158 -16.46 2.12 7.77
N ASP A 159 -17.42 1.90 8.66
CA ASP A 159 -17.93 2.94 9.54
C ASP A 159 -16.85 3.46 10.49
N SER A 160 -15.92 2.59 10.90
CA SER A 160 -14.76 3.00 11.70
C SER A 160 -13.87 3.95 10.92
N TRP A 161 -13.58 3.65 9.65
CA TRP A 161 -12.81 4.56 8.80
C TRP A 161 -13.55 5.87 8.55
N ALA A 162 -14.87 5.83 8.38
CA ALA A 162 -15.71 7.02 8.27
C ALA A 162 -15.56 7.91 9.51
N ARG A 163 -15.62 7.34 10.71
CA ARG A 163 -15.40 8.06 11.98
C ARG A 163 -13.97 8.56 12.14
N PHE A 164 -12.98 7.79 11.67
CA PHE A 164 -11.57 8.20 11.68
C PHE A 164 -11.32 9.44 10.81
N GLY A 165 -12.14 9.63 9.77
CA GLY A 165 -12.22 10.89 9.03
C GLY A 165 -11.04 11.16 8.08
N ARG A 166 -10.10 10.22 7.95
CA ARG A 166 -8.98 10.35 7.01
C ARG A 166 -9.42 10.08 5.56
N PRO A 167 -8.83 10.79 4.57
CA PRO A 167 -9.02 10.52 3.15
C PRO A 167 -8.84 9.05 2.80
N LEU A 168 -9.70 8.56 1.89
CA LEU A 168 -9.65 7.18 1.40
C LEU A 168 -9.84 7.18 -0.12
N VAL A 169 -8.83 6.74 -0.87
CA VAL A 169 -8.95 6.54 -2.32
C VAL A 169 -9.10 5.06 -2.59
N VAL A 170 -10.07 4.68 -3.41
CA VAL A 170 -10.40 3.28 -3.69
C VAL A 170 -10.31 3.04 -5.20
N LEU A 171 -9.22 2.43 -5.65
CA LEU A 171 -9.03 2.05 -7.05
C LEU A 171 -9.62 0.65 -7.28
N VAL A 172 -10.58 0.58 -8.18
CA VAL A 172 -11.37 -0.62 -8.45
C VAL A 172 -11.23 -0.99 -9.93
N PRO A 173 -10.64 -2.15 -10.26
CA PRO A 173 -10.55 -2.59 -11.65
C PRO A 173 -11.94 -2.85 -12.25
N GLU A 174 -12.14 -2.51 -13.51
CA GLU A 174 -13.40 -2.79 -14.24
C GLU A 174 -13.72 -4.30 -14.25
N PHE A 175 -12.70 -5.12 -14.48
CA PHE A 175 -12.81 -6.58 -14.55
C PHE A 175 -12.26 -7.25 -13.29
N ASP A 176 -12.49 -6.66 -12.12
CA ASP A 176 -12.24 -7.33 -10.86
C ASP A 176 -13.25 -8.47 -10.64
N ASP A 177 -12.76 -9.60 -10.14
CA ASP A 177 -13.56 -10.81 -9.90
C ASP A 177 -14.31 -10.76 -8.56
N TYR A 178 -13.93 -9.85 -7.64
CA TYR A 178 -14.46 -9.77 -6.28
C TYR A 178 -15.35 -8.55 -6.06
N LEU A 179 -14.90 -7.37 -6.50
CA LEU A 179 -15.66 -6.13 -6.31
C LEU A 179 -15.49 -5.20 -7.52
N LYS A 180 -16.60 -4.93 -8.21
CA LYS A 180 -16.63 -4.06 -9.40
C LYS A 180 -16.95 -2.61 -9.04
N PRO A 181 -16.67 -1.63 -9.93
CA PRO A 181 -16.79 -0.21 -9.58
C PRO A 181 -18.17 0.24 -9.09
N ASP A 182 -19.26 -0.25 -9.67
CA ASP A 182 -20.62 0.15 -9.25
C ASP A 182 -20.94 -0.38 -7.84
N ASP A 183 -20.62 -1.65 -7.57
CA ASP A 183 -20.78 -2.25 -6.25
C ASP A 183 -19.86 -1.58 -5.22
N ALA A 184 -18.62 -1.27 -5.60
CA ALA A 184 -17.70 -0.55 -4.73
C ALA A 184 -18.25 0.84 -4.36
N ARG A 185 -18.83 1.59 -5.30
CA ARG A 185 -19.47 2.88 -4.99
C ARG A 185 -20.60 2.72 -3.97
N ALA A 186 -21.41 1.67 -4.09
CA ALA A 186 -22.47 1.40 -3.13
C ALA A 186 -21.91 1.02 -1.74
N ARG A 187 -20.88 0.17 -1.68
CA ARG A 187 -20.24 -0.25 -0.41
C ARG A 187 -19.54 0.90 0.29
N PHE A 188 -18.73 1.69 -0.43
CA PHE A 188 -17.95 2.79 0.11
C PHE A 188 -18.75 4.08 0.34
N ALA A 189 -20.02 4.16 -0.07
CA ALA A 189 -20.92 5.26 0.31
C ALA A 189 -21.06 5.42 1.84
N ARG A 190 -20.73 4.37 2.61
CA ARG A 190 -20.64 4.41 4.09
C ARG A 190 -19.50 5.31 4.60
N VAL A 191 -18.49 5.58 3.78
CA VAL A 191 -17.33 6.42 4.09
C VAL A 191 -17.46 7.73 3.31
N PRO A 192 -17.99 8.82 3.90
CA PRO A 192 -18.33 10.04 3.15
C PRO A 192 -17.14 10.69 2.42
N GLN A 193 -15.93 10.49 2.94
CA GLN A 193 -14.69 11.00 2.38
C GLN A 193 -13.99 10.02 1.41
N ALA A 194 -14.62 8.89 1.06
CA ALA A 194 -14.04 7.94 0.12
C ALA A 194 -14.24 8.39 -1.34
N GLU A 195 -13.16 8.33 -2.13
CA GLU A 195 -13.17 8.55 -3.57
C GLU A 195 -13.00 7.19 -4.28
N VAL A 196 -14.08 6.68 -4.89
CA VAL A 196 -14.05 5.41 -5.64
C VAL A 196 -13.76 5.67 -7.12
N ILE A 197 -12.65 5.12 -7.61
CA ILE A 197 -12.15 5.28 -8.98
C ILE A 197 -12.21 3.92 -9.68
N GLY A 198 -13.15 3.78 -10.61
CA GLY A 198 -13.17 2.63 -11.52
C GLY A 198 -12.08 2.79 -12.59
N VAL A 199 -11.29 1.74 -12.83
CA VAL A 199 -10.22 1.74 -13.83
C VAL A 199 -10.57 0.79 -14.98
N GLU A 200 -10.84 1.39 -16.14
CA GLU A 200 -11.19 0.69 -17.38
C GLU A 200 -10.08 -0.28 -17.82
N GLY A 201 -10.47 -1.47 -18.29
CA GLY A 201 -9.58 -2.51 -18.78
C GLY A 201 -8.79 -3.26 -17.70
N ALA A 202 -8.70 -2.72 -16.49
CA ALA A 202 -7.90 -3.29 -15.42
C ALA A 202 -8.53 -4.56 -14.86
N LYS A 203 -7.68 -5.44 -14.33
CA LYS A 203 -8.05 -6.65 -13.58
C LYS A 203 -7.47 -6.59 -12.18
N HIS A 204 -7.92 -7.50 -11.31
CA HIS A 204 -7.54 -7.57 -9.89
C HIS A 204 -6.05 -7.36 -9.60
N LEU A 205 -5.19 -7.91 -10.46
CA LEU A 205 -3.75 -7.92 -10.25
C LEU A 205 -3.00 -6.70 -10.83
N TRP A 206 -3.67 -5.76 -11.50
CA TRP A 206 -3.06 -4.56 -12.11
C TRP A 206 -1.87 -4.86 -13.06
N VAL A 207 -1.92 -6.01 -13.76
CA VAL A 207 -0.81 -6.46 -14.62
C VAL A 207 -0.74 -5.62 -15.89
N GLY A 208 0.40 -4.95 -16.09
CA GLY A 208 0.70 -4.16 -17.28
C GLY A 208 1.15 -2.75 -16.91
N GLU A 209 2.12 -2.21 -17.66
CA GLU A 209 2.68 -0.89 -17.38
C GLU A 209 1.62 0.24 -17.35
N PRO A 210 0.60 0.28 -18.24
CA PRO A 210 -0.45 1.30 -18.15
C PRO A 210 -1.16 1.33 -16.79
N TYR A 211 -1.49 0.16 -16.24
CA TYR A 211 -2.18 0.04 -14.96
C TYR A 211 -1.26 0.36 -13.78
N VAL A 212 0.01 -0.04 -13.84
CA VAL A 212 1.01 0.41 -12.87
C VAL A 212 1.08 1.94 -12.87
N ARG A 213 1.16 2.57 -14.04
CA ARG A 213 1.24 4.03 -14.14
C ARG A 213 0.01 4.71 -13.53
N ILE A 214 -1.19 4.24 -13.86
CA ILE A 214 -2.44 4.75 -13.28
C ILE A 214 -2.39 4.66 -11.75
N VAL A 215 -2.02 3.49 -11.20
CA VAL A 215 -1.94 3.30 -9.75
C VAL A 215 -0.91 4.23 -9.11
N LEU A 216 0.30 4.33 -9.68
CA LEU A 216 1.36 5.19 -9.13
C LEU A 216 1.01 6.69 -9.26
N ASP A 217 0.38 7.11 -10.36
CA ASP A 217 -0.08 8.48 -10.56
C ASP A 217 -1.18 8.83 -9.56
N GLU A 218 -2.15 7.95 -9.34
CA GLU A 218 -3.19 8.16 -8.32
C GLU A 218 -2.59 8.22 -6.92
N ILE A 219 -1.59 7.39 -6.58
CA ILE A 219 -0.88 7.53 -5.30
C ILE A 219 -0.22 8.92 -5.19
N VAL A 220 0.59 9.31 -6.18
CA VAL A 220 1.35 10.57 -6.14
C VAL A 220 0.44 11.78 -6.11
N LYS A 221 -0.66 11.78 -6.86
CA LYS A 221 -1.66 12.84 -6.88
C LYS A 221 -2.20 13.20 -5.49
N ARG A 222 -2.25 12.26 -4.55
CA ARG A 222 -2.78 12.50 -3.19
C ARG A 222 -1.66 12.67 -2.17
N VAL A 223 -0.54 11.99 -2.34
CA VAL A 223 0.56 11.98 -1.37
C VAL A 223 1.56 13.13 -1.60
N ASN A 224 1.94 13.38 -2.86
CA ASN A 224 2.77 14.51 -3.28
C ASN A 224 2.24 15.14 -4.58
N PRO A 225 1.18 15.97 -4.52
CA PRO A 225 0.57 16.57 -5.70
C PRO A 225 1.52 17.43 -6.54
N ALA A 226 2.61 17.94 -5.97
CA ALA A 226 3.61 18.74 -6.68
C ALA A 226 4.45 17.90 -7.68
N ALA A 227 4.49 16.58 -7.51
CA ALA A 227 5.15 15.64 -8.41
C ALA A 227 4.19 14.94 -9.39
N TYR A 228 2.91 15.32 -9.39
CA TYR A 228 1.90 14.78 -10.31
C TYR A 228 1.77 15.65 -11.57
N PRO A 229 1.61 15.08 -12.78
CA PRO A 229 1.68 13.65 -13.08
C PRO A 229 3.14 13.14 -13.09
N LEU A 230 3.33 11.84 -12.86
CA LEU A 230 4.63 11.21 -12.93
C LEU A 230 5.20 11.30 -14.36
N PRO A 231 6.49 11.63 -14.52
CA PRO A 231 7.10 11.75 -15.84
C PRO A 231 7.17 10.38 -16.54
N THR A 232 7.22 10.41 -17.87
CA THR A 232 7.46 9.22 -18.72
C THR A 232 8.95 8.98 -19.00
N HIS A 233 9.80 9.97 -18.72
CA HIS A 233 11.23 9.97 -19.02
C HIS A 233 12.02 10.59 -17.85
N VAL A 234 13.24 10.11 -17.63
CA VAL A 234 14.25 10.71 -16.73
C VAL A 234 15.50 11.15 -17.49
#